data_AF-A0A502DS51-F1
#
_entry.id   AF-A0A502DS51-F1
#
_cell.length_a   1.000
_cell.length_b   1.000
_cell.length_c   1.000
_cell.angle_alpha   90.00
_cell.angle_beta   90.00
_cell.angle_gamma   90.00
#
_symmetry.space_group_name_H-M   'P 1'
#
loop_
_entity.id
_entity.type
_entity.pdbx_description
1 polymer ?
#
loop_
_entity_poly.entity_id
_entity_poly.type
_entity_poly.pdbx_seq_one_letter_code
_entity_poly.pdbx_strand_id
1 'polypeptide(L)'
;MNTADAKRILETALICSTQPLPVRELRVLFDDELGADTIKSLLIELQEDWTQRGLELVSVGSGWRFQSRPEMRDHLDRLHPEKPPRYTRAALETLAIIAYRQPVTRGDMEDIRGVTINSLIIKQLEDRNWVEVIGHRETVGRPALFATTRQFLDDLGLASLDQLPTIDSPAQHNALIDALTDAAGPDQAALPMDAPDEALPADFPVVPNPDAAADDGPDTPAAPLEKSP
;
A
#
# COMPACT_ATOMS: atom_id res chain seq x y z
N MET A 1 -19.39 21.62 29.77
CA MET A 1 -19.89 20.35 29.19
C MET A 1 -19.54 19.20 30.13
N ASN A 2 -20.42 18.20 30.32
CA ASN A 2 -20.11 17.04 31.18
C ASN A 2 -19.20 16.06 30.43
N THR A 3 -18.31 15.37 31.14
CA THR A 3 -17.35 14.41 30.55
C THR A 3 -18.05 13.31 29.76
N ALA A 4 -19.19 12.84 30.24
CA ALA A 4 -20.01 11.83 29.56
C ALA A 4 -20.57 12.32 28.22
N ASP A 5 -20.96 13.60 28.13
CA ASP A 5 -21.48 14.19 26.89
C ASP A 5 -20.35 14.36 25.86
N ALA A 6 -19.16 14.78 26.32
CA ALA A 6 -17.97 14.87 25.48
C ALA A 6 -17.60 13.51 24.86
N LYS A 7 -17.62 12.42 25.66
CA LYS A 7 -17.37 11.06 25.15
C LYS A 7 -18.37 10.64 24.08
N ARG A 8 -19.67 10.92 24.27
CA ARG A 8 -20.73 10.60 23.29
C ARG A 8 -20.54 11.35 21.98
N ILE A 9 -20.14 12.62 22.04
CA ILE A 9 -19.85 13.43 20.85
C ILE A 9 -18.66 12.83 20.09
N LEU A 10 -17.55 12.51 20.79
CA LEU A 10 -16.38 11.87 20.20
C LEU A 10 -16.72 10.51 19.57
N GLU A 11 -17.44 9.66 20.30
CA GLU A 11 -17.88 8.34 19.84
C GLU A 11 -18.71 8.46 18.56
N THR A 12 -19.71 9.35 18.56
CA THR A 12 -20.58 9.56 17.40
C THR A 12 -19.79 10.07 16.19
N ALA A 13 -18.90 11.05 16.40
CA ALA A 13 -18.08 11.60 15.33
C ALA A 13 -17.16 10.53 14.71
N LEU A 14 -16.53 9.69 15.55
CA LEU A 14 -15.61 8.64 15.10
C LEU A 14 -16.34 7.48 14.40
N ILE A 15 -17.57 7.13 14.81
CA ILE A 15 -18.37 6.09 14.16
C ILE A 15 -18.93 6.57 12.82
N CYS A 16 -19.33 7.85 12.74
CA CYS A 16 -19.87 8.42 11.50
C CYS A 16 -18.79 8.82 10.49
N SER A 17 -17.53 8.94 10.92
CA SER A 17 -16.42 9.27 10.03
C SER A 17 -15.99 8.07 9.19
N THR A 18 -15.74 8.30 7.91
CA THR A 18 -15.16 7.29 7.00
C THR A 18 -13.63 7.30 7.00
N GLN A 19 -13.01 8.33 7.58
CA GLN A 19 -11.56 8.51 7.62
C GLN A 19 -11.08 8.68 9.07
N PRO A 20 -9.82 8.34 9.39
CA PRO A 20 -9.24 8.61 10.69
C PRO A 20 -9.26 10.10 11.02
N LEU A 21 -9.67 10.45 12.24
CA LEU A 21 -9.76 11.83 12.69
C LEU A 21 -8.56 12.19 13.58
N PRO A 22 -7.73 13.17 13.21
CA PRO A 22 -6.66 13.65 14.08
C PRO A 22 -7.24 14.41 15.27
N VAL A 23 -6.51 14.41 16.39
CA VAL A 23 -6.92 15.11 17.63
C VAL A 23 -7.30 16.57 17.37
N ARG A 24 -6.61 17.24 16.44
CA ARG A 24 -6.92 18.64 16.06
C ARG A 24 -8.35 18.80 15.53
N GLU A 25 -8.87 17.85 14.77
CA GLU A 25 -10.21 17.91 14.16
C GLU A 25 -11.27 17.56 15.19
N LEU A 26 -10.96 16.63 16.09
CA LEU A 26 -11.82 16.32 17.24
C LEU A 26 -11.97 17.50 18.21
N ARG A 27 -10.96 18.39 18.31
CA ARG A 27 -11.06 19.63 19.10
C ARG A 27 -12.08 20.63 18.55
N VAL A 28 -12.21 20.69 17.23
CA VAL A 28 -13.17 21.59 16.55
C VAL A 28 -14.61 21.26 16.94
N LEU A 29 -14.91 20.00 17.28
CA LEU A 29 -16.24 19.59 17.75
C LEU A 29 -16.66 20.25 19.08
N PHE A 30 -15.71 20.85 19.79
CA PHE A 30 -15.89 21.47 21.10
C PHE A 30 -15.46 22.94 21.11
N ASP A 31 -15.46 23.61 19.96
CA ASP A 31 -15.05 25.01 19.81
C ASP A 31 -13.67 25.31 20.44
N ASP A 32 -12.75 24.34 20.39
CA ASP A 32 -11.42 24.37 21.02
C ASP A 32 -11.40 24.57 22.56
N GLU A 33 -12.54 24.45 23.25
CA GLU A 33 -12.63 24.55 24.71
C GLU A 33 -11.88 23.41 25.42
N LEU A 34 -11.79 22.24 24.77
CA LEU A 34 -11.05 21.09 25.29
C LEU A 34 -9.61 21.07 24.78
N GLY A 35 -8.68 20.93 25.72
CA GLY A 35 -7.26 20.73 25.44
C GLY A 35 -6.99 19.39 24.74
N ALA A 36 -5.91 19.34 23.96
CA ALA A 36 -5.52 18.12 23.25
C ALA A 36 -5.28 16.93 24.20
N ASP A 37 -4.73 17.19 25.39
CA ASP A 37 -4.48 16.13 26.38
C ASP A 37 -5.78 15.59 26.97
N THR A 38 -6.77 16.46 27.22
CA THR A 38 -8.10 16.03 27.68
C THR A 38 -8.77 15.13 26.64
N ILE A 39 -8.71 15.50 25.35
CA ILE A 39 -9.26 14.65 24.28
C ILE A 39 -8.55 13.31 24.22
N LYS A 40 -7.21 13.28 24.30
CA LYS A 40 -6.45 12.03 24.33
C LYS A 40 -6.87 11.14 25.49
N SER A 41 -7.02 11.70 26.69
CA SER A 41 -7.50 10.94 27.86
C SER A 41 -8.90 10.37 27.62
N LEU A 42 -9.82 11.17 27.06
CA LEU A 42 -11.17 10.69 26.73
C LEU A 42 -11.18 9.59 25.67
N LEU A 43 -10.28 9.65 24.69
CA LEU A 43 -10.14 8.63 23.65
C LEU A 43 -9.58 7.32 24.22
N ILE A 44 -8.64 7.38 25.16
CA ILE A 44 -8.13 6.20 25.85
C ILE A 44 -9.23 5.55 26.69
N GLU A 45 -9.99 6.34 27.45
CA GLU A 45 -11.14 5.81 28.20
C GLU A 45 -12.20 5.21 27.27
N LEU A 46 -12.47 5.85 26.13
CA LEU A 46 -13.42 5.33 25.13
C LEU A 46 -12.90 4.02 24.51
N GLN A 47 -11.60 3.90 24.30
CA GLN A 47 -10.98 2.66 23.83
C GLN A 47 -11.19 1.52 24.83
N GLU A 48 -11.03 1.79 26.13
CA GLU A 48 -11.29 0.82 27.21
C GLU A 48 -12.78 0.41 27.26
N ASP A 49 -13.69 1.39 27.15
CA ASP A 49 -15.14 1.18 27.15
C ASP A 49 -15.60 0.25 25.98
N TRP A 50 -14.85 0.23 24.88
CA TRP A 50 -15.13 -0.56 23.67
C TRP A 50 -14.38 -1.91 23.60
N THR A 51 -13.63 -2.28 24.64
CA THR A 51 -12.87 -3.56 24.66
C THR A 51 -13.73 -4.81 24.47
N GLN A 52 -14.95 -4.82 25.00
CA GLN A 52 -15.86 -5.98 24.93
C GLN A 52 -16.81 -5.96 23.71
N ARG A 53 -16.66 -5.00 22.80
CA ARG A 53 -17.53 -4.83 21.63
C ARG A 53 -16.85 -5.36 20.36
N GLY A 54 -17.64 -5.60 19.31
CA GLY A 54 -17.12 -6.08 18.01
C GLY A 54 -16.35 -5.03 17.20
N LEU A 55 -16.47 -3.75 17.56
CA LEU A 55 -15.64 -2.66 17.06
C LEU A 55 -14.62 -2.27 18.12
N GLU A 56 -13.47 -1.79 17.67
CA GLU A 56 -12.42 -1.24 18.52
C GLU A 56 -11.97 0.14 18.02
N LEU A 57 -11.60 0.98 18.97
CA LEU A 57 -11.02 2.30 18.70
C LEU A 57 -9.49 2.15 18.62
N VAL A 58 -8.90 2.55 17.51
CA VAL A 58 -7.45 2.42 17.27
C VAL A 58 -6.85 3.78 16.90
N SER A 59 -5.64 4.03 17.42
CA SER A 59 -4.81 5.16 17.01
C SER A 59 -3.92 4.72 15.86
N VAL A 60 -4.07 5.38 14.71
CA VAL A 60 -3.27 5.19 13.50
C VAL A 60 -2.45 6.44 13.19
N GLY A 61 -1.55 6.38 12.21
CA GLY A 61 -0.63 7.47 11.86
C GLY A 61 -1.33 8.79 11.49
N SER A 62 -2.53 8.73 10.90
CA SER A 62 -3.33 9.91 10.56
C SER A 62 -4.31 10.37 11.65
N GLY A 63 -4.58 9.56 12.68
CA GLY A 63 -5.53 9.92 13.74
C GLY A 63 -6.18 8.74 14.44
N TRP A 64 -7.42 8.91 14.89
CA TRP A 64 -8.21 7.89 15.57
C TRP A 64 -9.35 7.42 14.69
N ARG A 65 -9.63 6.11 14.68
CA ARG A 65 -10.79 5.54 13.96
C ARG A 65 -11.36 4.33 14.69
N PHE A 66 -12.64 4.05 14.44
CA PHE A 66 -13.19 2.73 14.72
C PHE A 66 -12.88 1.75 13.59
N GLN A 67 -12.58 0.52 13.96
CA GLN A 67 -12.44 -0.60 13.02
C GLN A 67 -13.04 -1.87 13.60
N SER A 68 -13.41 -2.82 12.75
CA SER A 68 -13.85 -4.15 13.18
C SER A 68 -12.70 -4.94 13.78
N ARG A 69 -12.96 -5.71 14.84
CA ARG A 69 -11.97 -6.63 15.39
C ARG A 69 -11.57 -7.69 14.35
N PRO A 70 -10.31 -8.17 14.36
CA PRO A 70 -9.85 -9.24 13.47
C PRO A 70 -10.70 -10.51 13.55
N GLU A 71 -11.22 -10.83 14.74
CA GLU A 71 -12.13 -11.97 14.99
C GLU A 71 -13.42 -11.92 14.16
N MET A 72 -13.86 -10.72 13.73
CA MET A 72 -15.07 -10.53 12.94
C MET A 72 -14.83 -10.72 11.44
N ARG A 73 -13.57 -10.85 10.99
CA ARG A 73 -13.20 -10.88 9.56
C ARG A 73 -13.89 -12.00 8.79
N ASP A 74 -13.86 -13.24 9.30
CA ASP A 74 -14.50 -14.40 8.65
C ASP A 74 -16.01 -14.24 8.43
N HIS A 75 -16.65 -13.42 9.26
CA HIS A 75 -18.06 -13.09 9.13
C HIS A 75 -18.29 -11.94 8.15
N LEU A 76 -17.46 -10.90 8.19
CA LEU A 76 -17.57 -9.71 7.34
C LEU A 76 -17.16 -9.98 5.88
N ASP A 77 -16.21 -10.88 5.64
CA ASP A 77 -15.79 -11.29 4.29
C ASP A 77 -16.94 -11.89 3.46
N ARG A 78 -17.98 -12.42 4.13
CA ARG A 78 -19.20 -12.92 3.47
C ARG A 78 -20.03 -11.81 2.84
N LEU A 79 -19.90 -10.58 3.32
CA LEU A 79 -20.61 -9.41 2.80
C LEU A 79 -19.94 -8.84 1.55
N HIS A 80 -18.61 -8.98 1.45
CA HIS A 80 -17.79 -8.48 0.36
C HIS A 80 -16.82 -9.57 -0.12
N PRO A 81 -17.28 -10.48 -1.00
CA PRO A 81 -16.50 -11.67 -1.40
C PRO A 81 -15.29 -11.34 -2.30
N GLU A 82 -15.16 -10.10 -2.79
CA GLU A 82 -13.98 -9.67 -3.51
C GLU A 82 -12.80 -9.53 -2.55
N LYS A 83 -11.89 -10.52 -2.61
CA LYS A 83 -10.68 -10.51 -1.79
C LYS A 83 -9.75 -9.39 -2.25
N PRO A 84 -9.15 -8.62 -1.31
CA PRO A 84 -8.10 -7.68 -1.64
C PRO A 84 -6.93 -8.39 -2.37
N PRO A 85 -6.24 -7.71 -3.29
CA PRO A 85 -5.06 -8.26 -3.94
C PRO A 85 -3.99 -8.59 -2.89
N ARG A 86 -3.50 -9.84 -2.90
CA ARG A 86 -2.42 -10.29 -2.01
C ARG A 86 -1.06 -9.80 -2.52
N TYR A 87 -0.22 -9.32 -1.62
CA TYR A 87 1.17 -8.98 -1.92
C TYR A 87 2.03 -10.24 -1.87
N THR A 88 2.99 -10.34 -2.79
CA THR A 88 3.95 -11.45 -2.79
C THR A 88 4.90 -11.35 -1.60
N ARG A 89 5.49 -12.47 -1.19
CA ARG A 89 6.51 -12.49 -0.14
C ARG A 89 7.66 -11.53 -0.45
N ALA A 90 8.13 -11.49 -1.70
CA ALA A 90 9.18 -10.57 -2.12
C ALA A 90 8.79 -9.09 -1.95
N ALA A 91 7.52 -8.74 -2.17
CA ALA A 91 7.02 -7.39 -1.94
C ALA A 91 7.00 -7.03 -0.45
N LEU A 92 6.53 -7.95 0.40
CA LEU A 92 6.50 -7.75 1.86
C LEU A 92 7.91 -7.69 2.47
N GLU A 93 8.84 -8.52 2.00
CA GLU A 93 10.26 -8.45 2.40
C GLU A 93 10.89 -7.11 2.03
N THR A 94 10.63 -6.62 0.81
CA THR A 94 11.13 -5.32 0.35
C THR A 94 10.55 -4.19 1.19
N LEU A 95 9.23 -4.20 1.45
CA LEU A 95 8.55 -3.24 2.31
C LEU A 95 9.12 -3.25 3.73
N ALA A 96 9.37 -4.43 4.30
CA ALA A 96 9.97 -4.55 5.62
C ALA A 96 11.36 -3.89 5.65
N ILE A 97 12.22 -4.13 4.66
CA ILE A 97 13.53 -3.48 4.62
C ILE A 97 13.41 -1.96 4.62
N ILE A 98 12.47 -1.42 3.82
CA ILE A 98 12.22 0.04 3.79
C ILE A 98 11.77 0.51 5.18
N ALA A 99 10.79 -0.14 5.80
CA ALA A 99 10.25 0.27 7.10
C ALA A 99 11.30 0.30 8.22
N TYR A 100 12.22 -0.68 8.26
CA TYR A 100 13.22 -0.79 9.33
C TYR A 100 14.56 -0.09 9.05
N ARG A 101 14.83 0.30 7.80
CA ARG A 101 16.13 0.87 7.41
C ARG A 101 16.05 2.22 6.70
N GLN A 102 14.84 2.75 6.49
CA GLN A 102 14.67 4.04 5.84
C GLN A 102 15.55 5.14 6.47
N PRO A 103 16.13 6.03 5.66
CA PRO A 103 16.01 6.11 4.20
C PRO A 103 16.97 5.14 3.46
N VAL A 104 16.43 4.32 2.55
CA VAL A 104 17.19 3.30 1.78
C VAL A 104 17.13 3.51 0.28
N THR A 105 18.18 3.13 -0.44
CA THR A 105 18.17 3.05 -1.91
C THR A 105 17.85 1.65 -2.39
N ARG A 106 17.50 1.50 -3.67
CA ARG A 106 17.32 0.17 -4.28
C ARG A 106 18.55 -0.72 -4.14
N GLY A 107 19.74 -0.18 -4.34
CA GLY A 107 20.99 -0.93 -4.18
C GLY A 107 21.13 -1.48 -2.75
N ASP A 108 20.89 -0.65 -1.73
CA ASP A 108 20.97 -1.11 -0.33
C ASP A 108 19.98 -2.24 -0.04
N MET A 109 18.77 -2.18 -0.62
CA MET A 109 17.75 -3.22 -0.45
C MET A 109 18.17 -4.54 -1.12
N GLU A 110 18.75 -4.47 -2.32
CA GLU A 110 19.27 -5.64 -3.05
C GLU A 110 20.46 -6.28 -2.30
N ASP A 111 21.35 -5.46 -1.75
CA ASP A 111 22.49 -5.91 -0.93
C ASP A 111 22.02 -6.66 0.34
N ILE A 112 20.94 -6.20 0.98
CA ILE A 112 20.36 -6.85 2.17
C ILE A 112 19.67 -8.17 1.80
N ARG A 113 18.93 -8.21 0.68
CA ARG A 113 18.21 -9.43 0.25
C ARG A 113 19.12 -10.46 -0.42
N GLY A 114 20.28 -10.04 -0.94
CA GLY A 114 21.18 -10.88 -1.73
C GLY A 114 20.63 -11.26 -3.10
N VAL A 115 19.52 -10.65 -3.54
CA VAL A 115 18.88 -10.89 -4.84
C VAL A 115 18.38 -9.58 -5.43
N THR A 116 18.32 -9.51 -6.76
CA THR A 116 17.78 -8.34 -7.47
C THR A 116 16.30 -8.15 -7.15
N ILE A 117 15.89 -6.89 -6.97
CA ILE A 117 14.49 -6.54 -6.70
C ILE A 117 13.86 -6.16 -8.03
N ASN A 118 12.71 -6.74 -8.38
CA ASN A 118 11.98 -6.33 -9.56
C ASN A 118 11.46 -4.88 -9.37
N SER A 119 11.74 -4.00 -10.34
CA SER A 119 11.27 -2.60 -10.33
C SER A 119 9.75 -2.49 -10.15
N LEU A 120 8.98 -3.48 -10.61
CA LEU A 120 7.53 -3.52 -10.48
C LEU A 120 7.07 -3.63 -9.01
N ILE A 121 7.86 -4.27 -8.13
CA ILE A 121 7.54 -4.39 -6.70
C ILE A 121 7.55 -3.01 -6.05
N ILE A 122 8.60 -2.22 -6.30
CA ILE A 122 8.73 -0.86 -5.77
C ILE A 122 7.57 -0.01 -6.29
N LYS A 123 7.30 -0.08 -7.59
CA LYS A 123 6.19 0.64 -8.21
C LYS A 123 4.83 0.27 -7.60
N GLN A 124 4.58 -1.02 -7.33
CA GLN A 124 3.35 -1.48 -6.68
C GLN A 124 3.19 -0.90 -5.26
N LEU A 125 4.28 -0.79 -4.50
CA LEU A 125 4.26 -0.18 -3.16
C LEU A 125 4.05 1.33 -3.22
N GLU A 126 4.59 2.01 -4.23
CA GLU A 126 4.36 3.43 -4.51
C GLU A 126 2.92 3.71 -4.96
N ASP A 127 2.37 2.89 -5.86
CA ASP A 127 1.00 3.00 -6.38
C ASP A 127 -0.04 2.82 -5.25
N ARG A 128 0.30 2.06 -4.21
CA ARG A 128 -0.51 1.91 -2.98
C ARG A 128 -0.29 3.05 -1.97
N ASN A 129 0.59 3.98 -2.26
CA ASN A 129 1.06 5.02 -1.35
C ASN A 129 1.70 4.49 -0.07
N TRP A 130 2.24 3.27 -0.04
CA TRP A 130 2.94 2.76 1.15
C TRP A 130 4.38 3.27 1.25
N VAL A 131 4.99 3.53 0.10
CA VAL A 131 6.37 4.00 -0.03
C VAL A 131 6.39 5.24 -0.91
N GLU A 132 7.30 6.17 -0.60
CA GLU A 132 7.56 7.34 -1.43
C GLU A 132 9.07 7.61 -1.55
N VAL A 133 9.45 8.35 -2.60
CA VAL A 133 10.80 8.87 -2.77
C VAL A 133 10.94 10.18 -2.02
N ILE A 134 11.75 10.19 -0.96
CA ILE A 134 11.99 11.39 -0.13
C ILE A 134 13.17 12.23 -0.60
N GLY A 135 13.96 11.73 -1.56
CA GLY A 135 15.15 12.41 -2.05
C GLY A 135 16.06 11.50 -2.87
N HIS A 136 17.29 11.95 -3.10
CA HIS A 136 18.31 11.19 -3.81
C HIS A 136 19.64 11.27 -3.06
N ARG A 137 20.38 10.15 -3.01
CA ARG A 137 21.69 10.10 -2.35
C ARG A 137 22.75 10.82 -3.19
N GLU A 138 23.63 11.59 -2.54
CA GLU A 138 24.72 12.33 -3.21
C GLU A 138 25.92 11.42 -3.55
N THR A 139 25.69 10.41 -4.38
CA THR A 139 26.70 9.47 -4.89
C THR A 139 26.61 9.35 -6.41
N VAL A 140 27.54 8.58 -7.02
CA VAL A 140 27.51 8.32 -8.47
C VAL A 140 26.18 7.68 -8.86
N GLY A 141 25.52 8.23 -9.89
CA GLY A 141 24.21 7.79 -10.34
C GLY A 141 23.01 8.36 -9.56
N ARG A 142 23.25 9.08 -8.45
CA ARG A 142 22.23 9.74 -7.62
C ARG A 142 20.97 8.88 -7.39
N PRO A 143 21.09 7.70 -6.77
CA PRO A 143 19.95 6.81 -6.60
C PRO A 143 18.87 7.41 -5.68
N ALA A 144 17.61 7.09 -5.97
CA ALA A 144 16.45 7.50 -5.18
C ALA A 144 16.48 6.88 -3.77
N LEU A 145 16.06 7.66 -2.78
CA LEU A 145 15.89 7.26 -1.38
C LEU A 145 14.40 7.04 -1.09
N PHE A 146 14.07 5.84 -0.64
CA PHE A 146 12.73 5.40 -0.31
C PHE A 146 12.47 5.44 1.19
N ALA A 147 11.25 5.82 1.56
CA ALA A 147 10.74 5.75 2.93
C ALA A 147 9.24 5.39 2.92
N THR A 148 8.74 4.92 4.06
CA THR A 148 7.32 4.64 4.29
C THR A 148 6.52 5.92 4.50
N THR A 149 5.23 5.87 4.16
CA THR A 149 4.31 7.00 4.29
C THR A 149 3.40 6.86 5.51
N ARG A 150 2.53 7.86 5.75
CA ARG A 150 1.43 7.75 6.72
C ARG A 150 0.37 6.72 6.31
N GLN A 151 0.10 6.55 5.01
CA GLN A 151 -0.87 5.56 4.55
C GLN A 151 -0.41 4.14 4.90
N PHE A 152 0.90 3.87 4.85
CA PHE A 152 1.46 2.60 5.34
C PHE A 152 1.12 2.38 6.82
N LEU A 153 1.34 3.38 7.67
CA LEU A 153 0.99 3.29 9.10
C LEU A 153 -0.52 3.06 9.30
N ASP A 154 -1.35 3.75 8.52
CA ASP A 154 -2.81 3.64 8.61
C ASP A 154 -3.34 2.27 8.19
N ASP A 155 -2.75 1.69 7.15
CA ASP A 155 -3.12 0.35 6.66
C ASP A 155 -2.63 -0.75 7.61
N LEU A 156 -1.46 -0.59 8.23
CA LEU A 156 -0.95 -1.51 9.25
C LEU A 156 -1.60 -1.30 10.64
N GLY A 157 -2.38 -0.24 10.82
CA GLY A 157 -3.01 0.06 12.11
C GLY A 157 -2.02 0.56 13.18
N LEU A 158 -0.91 1.17 12.76
CA LEU A 158 0.16 1.67 13.62
C LEU A 158 0.05 3.19 13.77
N ALA A 159 0.34 3.72 14.96
CA ALA A 159 0.42 5.16 15.18
C ALA A 159 1.77 5.75 14.76
N SER A 160 2.83 4.95 14.83
CA SER A 160 4.20 5.37 14.52
C SER A 160 5.07 4.17 14.17
N LEU A 161 6.22 4.42 13.52
CA LEU A 161 7.19 3.38 13.17
C LEU A 161 7.83 2.73 14.40
N ASP A 162 7.84 3.41 15.56
CA ASP A 162 8.38 2.87 16.81
C ASP A 162 7.56 1.68 17.36
N GLN A 163 6.33 1.49 16.87
CA GLN A 163 5.48 0.36 17.21
C GLN A 163 5.79 -0.89 16.37
N LEU A 164 6.69 -0.79 15.39
CA LEU A 164 7.14 -1.94 14.61
C LEU A 164 7.90 -2.92 15.52
N PRO A 165 7.61 -4.23 15.44
CA PRO A 165 8.34 -5.24 16.21
C PRO A 165 9.85 -5.19 15.98
N THR A 166 10.67 -5.22 17.03
CA THR A 166 12.12 -5.27 16.84
C THR A 166 12.52 -6.57 16.14
N ILE A 167 13.19 -6.46 14.99
CA ILE A 167 13.75 -7.63 14.28
C ILE A 167 15.12 -7.93 14.89
N ASP A 168 15.14 -8.58 16.05
CA ASP A 168 16.39 -9.04 16.67
C ASP A 168 16.82 -10.42 16.16
N SER A 169 15.96 -11.11 15.39
CA SER A 169 16.26 -12.44 14.85
C SER A 169 15.59 -12.71 13.50
N PRO A 170 16.24 -13.43 12.57
CA PRO A 170 15.62 -13.91 11.33
C PRO A 170 14.38 -14.79 11.58
N ALA A 171 14.26 -15.41 12.76
CA ALA A 171 13.06 -16.15 13.15
C ALA A 171 11.86 -15.24 13.42
N GLN A 172 12.08 -14.05 13.98
CA GLN A 172 11.04 -13.04 14.18
C GLN A 172 10.64 -12.36 12.87
N HIS A 173 11.58 -12.22 11.93
CA HIS A 173 11.30 -11.77 10.58
C HIS A 173 10.34 -12.72 9.85
N ASN A 174 10.58 -14.03 9.93
CA ASN A 174 9.66 -15.03 9.37
C ASN A 174 8.30 -15.00 10.07
N ALA A 175 8.25 -14.87 11.39
CA ALA A 175 6.98 -14.78 12.12
C ALA A 175 6.17 -13.51 11.75
N LEU A 176 6.84 -12.40 11.44
CA LEU A 176 6.17 -11.19 10.95
C LEU A 176 5.63 -11.37 9.53
N ILE A 177 6.39 -12.03 8.65
CA ILE A 177 5.89 -12.38 7.31
C ILE A 177 4.70 -13.32 7.42
N ASP A 178 4.74 -14.30 8.31
CA ASP A 178 3.62 -15.20 8.58
C ASP A 178 2.42 -14.43 9.11
N ALA A 179 2.60 -13.47 10.04
CA ALA A 179 1.51 -12.62 10.54
C ALA A 179 0.91 -11.70 9.45
N LEU A 180 1.73 -11.15 8.56
CA LEU A 180 1.29 -10.38 7.39
C LEU A 180 0.58 -11.27 6.36
N THR A 181 0.97 -12.54 6.26
CA THR A 181 0.37 -13.54 5.38
C THR A 181 -0.94 -14.08 5.96
N ASP A 182 -1.04 -14.26 7.27
CA ASP A 182 -2.28 -14.61 7.98
C ASP A 182 -3.27 -13.44 7.97
N ALA A 183 -2.78 -12.20 8.10
CA ALA A 183 -3.56 -11.01 7.78
C ALA A 183 -3.99 -10.94 6.30
N ALA A 184 -3.37 -11.74 5.41
CA ALA A 184 -3.80 -11.94 4.03
C ALA A 184 -4.63 -13.23 3.83
N GLY A 185 -4.70 -14.12 4.83
CA GLY A 185 -5.41 -15.41 4.85
C GLY A 185 -4.61 -16.62 4.31
N PRO A 186 -4.92 -17.86 4.71
CA PRO A 186 -4.10 -19.04 4.41
C PRO A 186 -4.30 -19.66 3.01
N ASP A 187 -5.43 -19.40 2.33
CA ASP A 187 -5.77 -20.12 1.09
C ASP A 187 -5.66 -19.22 -0.14
N GLN A 188 -4.50 -19.23 -0.80
CA GLN A 188 -4.33 -19.01 -2.24
C GLN A 188 -2.85 -19.09 -2.62
N ALA A 189 -2.54 -20.04 -3.51
CA ALA A 189 -1.27 -20.16 -4.20
C ALA A 189 -0.84 -18.82 -4.79
N ALA A 190 0.46 -18.54 -4.71
CA ALA A 190 1.08 -17.44 -5.42
C ALA A 190 0.58 -17.40 -6.88
N LEU A 191 0.26 -16.22 -7.39
CA LEU A 191 0.04 -16.02 -8.82
C LEU A 191 1.21 -16.67 -9.58
N PRO A 192 0.95 -17.47 -10.63
CA PRO A 192 2.00 -18.16 -11.36
C PRO A 192 2.82 -17.14 -12.15
N MET A 193 3.81 -16.56 -11.47
CA MET A 193 4.92 -15.82 -12.07
C MET A 193 6.25 -16.51 -11.73
N ASP A 194 6.20 -17.68 -11.10
CA ASP A 194 7.37 -18.49 -10.72
C ASP A 194 7.80 -19.47 -11.82
N ALA A 195 7.50 -19.15 -13.09
CA ALA A 195 8.20 -19.82 -14.17
C ALA A 195 9.63 -19.25 -14.18
N PRO A 196 10.68 -20.09 -14.04
CA PRO A 196 12.00 -19.69 -14.51
C PRO A 196 11.83 -19.29 -15.96
N ASP A 197 12.57 -18.27 -16.39
CA ASP A 197 12.66 -17.82 -17.78
C ASP A 197 13.18 -18.99 -18.64
N GLU A 198 12.29 -19.90 -19.02
CA GLU A 198 12.55 -20.98 -19.94
C GLU A 198 12.41 -20.36 -21.32
N ALA A 199 13.59 -20.09 -21.90
CA ALA A 199 13.80 -19.48 -23.19
C ALA A 199 12.64 -19.73 -24.16
N LEU A 200 11.96 -18.66 -24.55
CA LEU A 200 10.98 -18.68 -25.64
C LEU A 200 11.63 -19.37 -26.85
N PRO A 201 11.08 -20.47 -27.39
CA PRO A 201 11.57 -21.01 -28.64
C PRO A 201 11.32 -19.96 -29.73
N ALA A 202 12.39 -19.59 -30.43
CA ALA A 202 12.34 -18.72 -31.59
C ALA A 202 11.66 -19.48 -32.74
N ASP A 203 10.33 -19.44 -32.80
CA ASP A 203 9.57 -19.57 -34.05
C ASP A 203 8.08 -19.26 -33.78
N PHE A 204 7.69 -18.01 -34.03
CA PHE A 204 6.30 -17.70 -34.35
C PHE A 204 6.23 -17.41 -35.85
N PRO A 205 5.43 -18.15 -36.64
CA PRO A 205 5.24 -17.82 -38.04
C PRO A 205 4.44 -16.52 -38.14
N VAL A 206 4.96 -15.58 -38.94
CA VAL A 206 4.27 -14.33 -39.29
C VAL A 206 2.98 -14.70 -40.04
N VAL A 207 1.83 -14.43 -39.45
CA VAL A 207 0.53 -14.58 -40.10
C VAL A 207 0.31 -13.34 -40.99
N PRO A 208 0.07 -13.48 -42.30
CA PRO A 208 -0.23 -12.32 -43.15
C PRO A 208 -1.63 -11.81 -42.85
N ASN A 209 -1.74 -10.48 -42.70
CA ASN A 209 -2.97 -9.75 -42.46
C ASN A 209 -3.93 -9.89 -43.66
N PRO A 210 -5.16 -10.42 -43.51
CA PRO A 210 -6.10 -10.58 -44.59
C PRO A 210 -7.14 -9.45 -44.53
N ASP A 211 -6.75 -8.23 -44.91
CA ASP A 211 -7.71 -7.21 -45.36
C ASP A 211 -6.98 -5.99 -45.94
N ALA A 212 -6.72 -6.03 -47.24
CA ALA A 212 -6.57 -4.86 -48.11
C ALA A 212 -6.45 -5.30 -49.58
N ALA A 213 -7.51 -5.87 -50.13
CA ALA A 213 -7.84 -5.82 -51.55
C ALA A 213 -9.33 -5.41 -51.58
N ALA A 214 -9.82 -4.45 -52.36
CA ALA A 214 -9.37 -3.92 -53.63
C ALA A 214 -9.97 -2.53 -53.84
N ASP A 215 -9.35 -1.70 -54.68
CA ASP A 215 -10.10 -0.93 -55.66
C ASP A 215 -9.26 -0.82 -56.94
N ASP A 216 -9.89 -1.12 -58.06
CA ASP A 216 -9.28 -1.43 -59.36
C ASP A 216 -9.60 -0.34 -60.38
N GLY A 217 -8.55 0.35 -60.84
CA GLY A 217 -8.36 0.83 -62.22
C GLY A 217 -8.91 2.22 -62.62
N PRO A 218 -8.57 2.72 -63.84
CA PRO A 218 -7.43 2.35 -64.70
C PRO A 218 -6.68 3.54 -65.38
N ASP A 219 -5.51 3.22 -65.95
CA ASP A 219 -4.86 3.72 -67.19
C ASP A 219 -4.43 5.21 -67.39
N THR A 220 -3.11 5.46 -67.22
CA THR A 220 -2.08 5.88 -68.23
C THR A 220 -2.30 7.11 -69.15
N PRO A 221 -1.26 7.82 -69.67
CA PRO A 221 0.02 8.32 -69.12
C PRO A 221 0.24 9.84 -69.36
N ALA A 222 1.22 10.48 -68.72
CA ALA A 222 1.85 11.69 -69.27
C ALA A 222 3.35 11.74 -68.97
N ALA A 223 4.11 11.96 -70.04
CA ALA A 223 5.56 11.98 -70.18
C ALA A 223 6.25 13.19 -69.49
N PRO A 224 7.60 13.22 -69.44
CA PRO A 224 8.38 13.98 -68.46
C PRO A 224 8.75 15.38 -68.94
N LEU A 225 8.93 16.31 -68.01
CA LEU A 225 9.60 17.60 -68.27
C LEU A 225 10.81 17.77 -67.36
N GLU A 226 11.95 17.56 -67.98
CA GLU A 226 13.28 18.00 -67.55
C GLU A 226 13.44 19.52 -67.82
N LYS A 227 14.27 20.16 -66.99
CA LYS A 227 14.97 21.46 -67.14
C LYS A 227 14.35 22.75 -66.56
N SER A 228 15.02 23.20 -65.48
CA SER A 228 15.45 24.57 -65.13
C SER A 228 15.72 25.50 -66.33
N PRO A 229 15.79 26.85 -66.18
CA PRO A 229 16.05 27.63 -64.97
C PRO A 229 14.95 28.64 -64.57
#